data_AF-A0AAE0F7K1-F1
#
_entry.id   AF-A0AAE0F7K1-F1
#
_cell.length_a   1.000
_cell.length_b   1.000
_cell.length_c   1.000
_cell.angle_alpha   90.00
_cell.angle_beta   90.00
_cell.angle_gamma   90.00
#
_symmetry.space_group_name_H-M   'P 1'
#
loop_
_entity.id
_entity.type
_entity.pdbx_description
1 polymer ?
#
loop_
_entity_poly.entity_id
_entity_poly.type
_entity_poly.pdbx_seq_one_letter_code
_entity_poly.pdbx_strand_id
1 'polypeptide(L)'
;LAKAVALHINEQQRHVPGTTQREDRLLMKVFGMYFIVYYISLAYYAFYLRDIERLRGWLQSLLVVKQIQGFAKEMLIPWLMHKKNEKKLEKETAESQLKGYLQHDGTGVPLWTVRQMLAAPVYVDETGENAGLFDDYLEICFQYGYVVLFSAAYPLAALFAFVNNLVEIRADAFKVCKLVQRPPAQKASSMGVWFDIFQIMSYVSVVTNCIIIAYTSDQLDNEPWNFSAVISFAPQTRSLTLLSHMWGVEWLKKLGELSSGRIARLPTLKGDGTGEVGMEGCRRQTMKLMVVFGLEHMLFGLKTLIELLLPETEVQVFQGRAKQGDTLRQFTSHVMRGVAP
;
A
#
# COMPACT_ATOMS: atom_id res chain seq x y z
N LEU A 1 -17.31 3.45 11.33
CA LEU A 1 -18.40 3.40 10.34
C LEU A 1 -18.03 2.55 9.12
N ALA A 2 -17.01 2.92 8.33
CA ALA A 2 -16.59 2.15 7.14
C ALA A 2 -16.31 0.65 7.42
N LYS A 3 -15.57 0.34 8.50
CA LYS A 3 -15.31 -1.04 8.95
C LYS A 3 -16.60 -1.78 9.32
N ALA A 4 -17.51 -1.14 10.06
CA ALA A 4 -18.79 -1.72 10.47
C ALA A 4 -19.70 -2.01 9.26
N VAL A 5 -19.72 -1.12 8.26
CA VAL A 5 -20.44 -1.34 7.01
C VAL A 5 -19.83 -2.50 6.22
N ALA A 6 -18.51 -2.58 6.12
CA ALA A 6 -17.84 -3.67 5.42
C ALA A 6 -18.06 -5.03 6.10
N LEU A 7 -18.01 -5.09 7.43
CA LEU A 7 -18.32 -6.30 8.21
C LEU A 7 -19.78 -6.72 7.99
N HIS A 8 -20.72 -5.78 8.06
CA HIS A 8 -22.14 -6.07 7.83
C HIS A 8 -22.39 -6.60 6.41
N ILE A 9 -21.77 -6.00 5.38
CA ILE A 9 -21.85 -6.48 4.00
C ILE A 9 -21.28 -7.89 3.88
N ASN A 10 -20.23 -8.21 4.64
CA ASN A 10 -19.60 -9.52 4.60
C ASN A 10 -20.42 -10.60 5.33
N GLU A 11 -21.04 -10.28 6.46
CA GLU A 11 -21.96 -11.17 7.18
C GLU A 11 -23.15 -11.59 6.32
N GLN A 12 -23.63 -10.70 5.44
CA GLN A 12 -24.71 -11.02 4.51
C GLN A 12 -24.28 -11.98 3.37
N GLN A 13 -22.98 -12.14 3.13
CA GLN A 13 -22.47 -13.09 2.13
C GLN A 13 -22.24 -14.46 2.77
N ARG A 14 -23.17 -15.40 2.53
CA ARG A 14 -23.06 -16.80 3.01
C ARG A 14 -21.83 -17.47 2.41
N HIS A 15 -20.72 -17.52 3.13
CA HIS A 15 -19.49 -18.19 2.72
C HIS A 15 -19.04 -19.16 3.81
N VAL A 16 -18.36 -20.24 3.40
CA VAL A 16 -17.85 -21.27 4.33
C VAL A 16 -16.87 -20.61 5.32
N PRO A 17 -17.08 -20.77 6.65
CA PRO A 17 -16.19 -20.21 7.67
C PRO A 17 -14.77 -20.81 7.62
N GLY A 18 -13.75 -20.00 7.95
CA GLY A 18 -12.38 -20.48 8.18
C GLY A 18 -11.52 -20.73 6.93
N THR A 19 -11.88 -20.17 5.77
CA THR A 19 -11.05 -20.25 4.54
C THR A 19 -10.30 -18.93 4.32
N THR A 20 -9.01 -19.02 3.97
CA THR A 20 -8.17 -17.85 3.64
C THR A 20 -8.80 -16.96 2.56
N GLN A 21 -9.47 -17.55 1.58
CA GLN A 21 -10.18 -16.82 0.51
C GLN A 21 -11.35 -15.94 0.98
N ARG A 22 -11.94 -16.24 2.16
CA ARG A 22 -12.99 -15.41 2.75
C ARG A 22 -12.37 -14.18 3.41
N GLU A 23 -11.31 -14.39 4.18
CA GLU A 23 -10.53 -13.33 4.83
C GLU A 23 -10.00 -12.36 3.77
N ASP A 24 -9.36 -12.88 2.72
CA ASP A 24 -8.83 -12.13 1.57
C ASP A 24 -9.86 -11.20 0.90
N ARG A 25 -11.09 -11.69 0.67
CA ARG A 25 -12.16 -10.89 0.07
C ARG A 25 -12.71 -9.84 1.01
N LEU A 26 -12.83 -10.15 2.30
CA LEU A 26 -13.23 -9.18 3.31
C LEU A 26 -12.18 -8.06 3.38
N LEU A 27 -10.90 -8.42 3.45
CA LEU A 27 -9.76 -7.52 3.47
C LEU A 27 -9.81 -6.53 2.30
N MET A 28 -9.98 -7.02 1.07
CA MET A 28 -10.09 -6.15 -0.11
C MET A 28 -11.25 -5.15 -0.03
N LYS A 29 -12.43 -5.58 0.44
CA LYS A 29 -13.60 -4.69 0.55
C LYS A 29 -13.40 -3.62 1.62
N VAL A 30 -12.93 -4.04 2.81
CA VAL A 30 -12.66 -3.13 3.92
C VAL A 30 -11.59 -2.13 3.50
N PHE A 31 -10.51 -2.61 2.90
CA PHE A 31 -9.44 -1.78 2.35
C PHE A 31 -9.97 -0.78 1.33
N GLY A 32 -10.77 -1.20 0.35
CA GLY A 32 -11.33 -0.32 -0.67
C GLY A 32 -12.16 0.83 -0.07
N MET A 33 -12.96 0.56 0.96
CA MET A 33 -13.70 1.62 1.67
C MET A 33 -12.77 2.60 2.38
N TYR A 34 -11.78 2.08 3.10
CA TYR A 34 -10.79 2.94 3.76
C TYR A 34 -9.98 3.74 2.75
N PHE A 35 -9.58 3.15 1.64
CA PHE A 35 -8.84 3.80 0.56
C PHE A 35 -9.59 5.03 0.05
N ILE A 36 -10.89 4.90 -0.24
CA ILE A 36 -11.70 6.05 -0.64
C ILE A 36 -11.71 7.12 0.45
N VAL A 37 -12.01 6.76 1.70
CA VAL A 37 -12.10 7.72 2.80
C VAL A 37 -10.77 8.45 3.03
N TYR A 38 -9.64 7.74 2.98
CA TYR A 38 -8.32 8.32 3.23
C TYR A 38 -7.79 9.15 2.08
N TYR A 39 -8.11 8.81 0.82
CA TYR A 39 -7.54 9.47 -0.35
C TYR A 39 -8.47 10.43 -1.09
N ILE A 40 -9.79 10.41 -0.85
CA ILE A 40 -10.72 11.28 -1.59
C ILE A 40 -10.41 12.77 -1.41
N SER A 41 -10.02 13.18 -0.20
CA SER A 41 -9.63 14.57 0.07
C SER A 41 -8.36 14.97 -0.69
N LEU A 42 -7.34 14.10 -0.69
CA LEU A 42 -6.09 14.32 -1.43
C LEU A 42 -6.34 14.33 -2.94
N ALA A 43 -7.14 13.39 -3.45
CA ALA A 43 -7.54 13.34 -4.86
C ALA A 43 -8.31 14.60 -5.28
N TYR A 44 -9.16 15.14 -4.41
CA TYR A 44 -9.86 16.39 -4.64
C TYR A 44 -8.90 17.58 -4.77
N TYR A 45 -7.93 17.72 -3.86
CA TYR A 45 -6.92 18.78 -3.98
C TYR A 45 -6.02 18.62 -5.22
N ALA A 46 -5.61 17.38 -5.52
CA ALA A 46 -4.73 17.07 -6.64
C ALA A 46 -5.40 17.29 -8.01
N PHE A 47 -6.59 16.71 -8.21
CA PHE A 47 -7.20 16.61 -9.54
C PHE A 47 -8.30 17.62 -9.80
N TYR A 48 -9.09 17.99 -8.78
CA TYR A 48 -10.19 18.93 -8.95
C TYR A 48 -9.71 20.37 -8.77
N LEU A 49 -9.13 20.69 -7.61
CA LEU A 49 -8.63 22.04 -7.32
C LEU A 49 -7.31 22.34 -8.03
N ARG A 50 -6.49 21.32 -8.30
CA ARG A 50 -5.16 21.45 -8.93
C ARG A 50 -4.25 22.43 -8.17
N ASP A 51 -4.30 22.38 -6.85
CA ASP A 51 -3.48 23.21 -5.96
C ASP A 51 -2.45 22.35 -5.22
N ILE A 52 -1.21 22.37 -5.71
CA ILE A 52 -0.12 21.55 -5.16
C ILE A 52 0.30 21.99 -3.77
N GLU A 53 0.14 23.28 -3.44
CA GLU A 53 0.54 23.81 -2.14
C GLU A 53 -0.43 23.36 -1.05
N ARG A 54 -1.74 23.42 -1.31
CA ARG A 54 -2.76 22.87 -0.41
C ARG A 54 -2.64 21.37 -0.28
N LEU A 55 -2.39 20.65 -1.39
CA LEU A 55 -2.16 19.21 -1.37
C LEU A 55 -0.97 18.87 -0.45
N ARG A 56 0.16 19.56 -0.62
CA ARG A 56 1.37 19.39 0.20
C ARG A 56 1.09 19.68 1.68
N GLY A 57 0.44 20.80 1.99
CA GLY A 57 0.11 21.17 3.37
C GLY A 57 -0.82 20.15 4.03
N TRP A 58 -1.82 19.68 3.30
CA TRP A 58 -2.73 18.65 3.79
C TRP A 58 -1.99 17.33 4.05
N LEU A 59 -1.16 16.87 3.12
CA LEU A 59 -0.36 15.66 3.27
C LEU A 59 0.60 15.74 4.46
N GLN A 60 1.27 16.88 4.67
CA GLN A 60 2.11 17.12 5.84
C GLN A 60 1.32 17.00 7.15
N SER A 61 0.13 17.62 7.22
CA SER A 61 -0.72 17.52 8.39
C SER A 61 -1.15 16.08 8.67
N LEU A 62 -1.47 15.30 7.63
CA LEU A 62 -1.84 13.90 7.76
C LEU A 62 -0.67 13.06 8.31
N LEU A 63 0.56 13.26 7.81
CA LEU A 63 1.73 12.53 8.30
C LEU A 63 2.01 12.82 9.78
N VAL A 64 1.85 14.07 10.23
CA VAL A 64 2.02 14.44 11.65
C VAL A 64 0.91 13.86 12.51
N VAL A 65 -0.36 13.97 12.08
CA VAL A 65 -1.49 13.38 12.80
C VAL A 65 -1.35 11.87 12.90
N LYS A 66 -0.85 11.21 11.84
CA LYS A 66 -0.59 9.77 11.83
C LYS A 66 0.49 9.38 12.84
N GLN A 67 1.57 10.15 12.98
CA GLN A 67 2.56 9.90 14.03
C GLN A 67 1.95 9.92 15.44
N ILE A 68 1.06 10.88 15.70
CA ILE A 68 0.38 11.01 17.00
C ILE A 68 -0.59 9.83 17.21
N GLN A 69 -1.35 9.46 16.17
CA GLN A 69 -2.26 8.32 16.22
C GLN A 69 -1.50 7.00 16.45
N GLY A 70 -0.38 6.77 15.75
CA GLY A 70 0.48 5.60 15.92
C GLY A 70 1.00 5.52 17.35
N PHE A 71 1.62 6.58 17.88
CA PHE A 71 2.07 6.61 19.27
C PHE A 71 0.94 6.31 20.27
N ALA A 72 -0.25 6.88 20.04
CA ALA A 72 -1.39 6.64 20.93
C ALA A 72 -1.85 5.18 20.89
N LYS A 73 -1.96 4.57 19.71
CA LYS A 73 -2.37 3.17 19.54
C LYS A 73 -1.34 2.18 20.06
N GLU A 74 -0.07 2.47 19.82
CA GLU A 74 1.02 1.53 20.12
C GLU A 74 1.40 1.56 21.59
N MET A 75 1.52 2.76 22.17
CA MET A 75 2.04 2.92 23.52
C MET A 75 0.95 3.30 24.52
N LEU A 76 0.16 4.34 24.21
CA LEU A 76 -0.74 4.94 25.20
C LEU A 76 -1.96 4.05 25.52
N ILE A 77 -2.66 3.55 24.50
CA ILE A 77 -3.88 2.75 24.67
C ILE A 77 -3.58 1.43 25.39
N PRO A 78 -2.60 0.61 24.96
CA PRO A 78 -2.32 -0.67 25.63
C PRO A 78 -1.82 -0.45 27.05
N TRP A 79 -1.04 0.60 27.30
CA TRP A 79 -0.61 0.98 28.65
C TRP A 79 -1.78 1.37 29.56
N LEU A 80 -2.73 2.17 29.06
CA LEU A 80 -3.93 2.54 29.82
C LEU A 80 -4.79 1.31 30.13
N MET A 81 -4.98 0.42 29.16
CA MET A 81 -5.70 -0.83 29.34
C MET A 81 -5.03 -1.74 30.36
N HIS A 82 -3.70 -1.91 30.25
CA HIS A 82 -2.91 -2.68 31.20
C HIS A 82 -3.06 -2.14 32.62
N LYS A 83 -2.92 -0.82 32.81
CA LYS A 83 -3.05 -0.18 34.13
C LYS A 83 -4.46 -0.28 34.71
N LYS A 84 -5.49 -0.23 33.86
CA LYS A 84 -6.89 -0.45 34.28
C LYS A 84 -7.10 -1.90 34.73
N ASN A 85 -6.58 -2.86 33.96
CA ASN A 85 -6.68 -4.28 34.26
C ASN A 85 -5.91 -4.64 35.53
N GLU A 86 -4.74 -4.07 35.73
CA GLU A 86 -3.94 -4.23 36.94
C GLU A 86 -4.71 -3.77 38.18
N LYS A 87 -5.29 -2.55 38.15
CA LYS A 87 -6.14 -2.06 39.25
C LYS A 87 -7.39 -2.92 39.48
N LYS A 88 -7.97 -3.49 38.42
CA LYS A 88 -9.11 -4.40 38.52
C LYS A 88 -8.69 -5.71 39.18
N LEU A 89 -7.57 -6.28 38.74
CA LEU A 89 -6.97 -7.47 39.33
C LEU A 89 -6.62 -7.22 40.79
N GLU A 90 -6.06 -6.09 41.17
CA GLU A 90 -5.76 -5.77 42.57
C GLU A 90 -7.01 -5.79 43.44
N LYS A 91 -8.14 -5.26 42.95
CA LYS A 91 -9.42 -5.31 43.67
C LYS A 91 -9.97 -6.74 43.79
N GLU A 92 -10.00 -7.49 42.69
CA GLU A 92 -10.48 -8.88 42.67
C GLU A 92 -9.56 -9.82 43.46
N THR A 93 -8.25 -9.54 43.45
CA THR A 93 -7.23 -10.26 44.23
C THR A 93 -7.35 -9.89 45.70
N ALA A 94 -7.60 -8.63 46.08
CA ALA A 94 -7.88 -8.26 47.47
C ALA A 94 -9.12 -8.99 48.03
N GLU A 95 -10.12 -9.27 47.19
CA GLU A 95 -11.28 -10.10 47.54
C GLU A 95 -10.97 -11.61 47.56
N SER A 96 -10.12 -12.11 46.65
CA SER A 96 -9.74 -13.53 46.55
C SER A 96 -8.57 -13.97 47.43
N GLN A 97 -7.68 -13.08 47.88
CA GLN A 97 -6.56 -13.38 48.78
C GLN A 97 -7.06 -13.86 50.16
N LEU A 98 -8.31 -13.58 50.53
CA LEU A 98 -8.93 -14.20 51.71
C LEU A 98 -9.19 -15.71 51.53
N LYS A 99 -9.31 -16.21 50.29
CA LYS A 99 -9.59 -17.62 49.97
C LYS A 99 -8.40 -18.43 49.45
N GLY A 100 -7.42 -17.78 48.80
CA GLY A 100 -6.42 -18.47 47.96
C GLY A 100 -5.06 -18.78 48.60
N TYR A 101 -4.73 -18.25 49.78
CA TYR A 101 -3.43 -18.53 50.44
C TYR A 101 -3.22 -20.02 50.82
N LEU A 102 -4.25 -20.88 50.69
CA LEU A 102 -4.24 -22.28 51.12
C LEU A 102 -3.90 -23.34 50.06
N GLN A 103 -3.65 -23.00 48.78
CA GLN A 103 -3.39 -24.02 47.75
C GLN A 103 -2.27 -23.60 46.77
N HIS A 104 -1.04 -24.08 47.03
CA HIS A 104 -0.02 -24.60 46.08
C HIS A 104 0.42 -23.73 44.84
N ASP A 105 1.64 -23.76 44.29
CA ASP A 105 2.89 -24.50 44.50
C ASP A 105 4.03 -23.91 43.63
N GLY A 106 5.29 -24.15 44.05
CA GLY A 106 6.42 -24.68 43.24
C GLY A 106 6.88 -24.10 41.89
N THR A 107 6.23 -23.11 41.27
CA THR A 107 6.51 -22.77 39.85
C THR A 107 7.76 -21.93 39.59
N GLY A 108 8.44 -21.40 40.62
CA GLY A 108 9.66 -20.60 40.45
C GLY A 108 9.50 -19.29 39.67
N VAL A 109 8.27 -18.94 39.25
CA VAL A 109 7.96 -17.71 38.52
C VAL A 109 7.59 -16.61 39.53
N PRO A 110 8.20 -15.41 39.45
CA PRO A 110 7.85 -14.31 40.35
C PRO A 110 6.38 -13.88 40.23
N LEU A 111 5.75 -13.53 41.36
CA LEU A 111 4.35 -13.10 41.41
C LEU A 111 4.06 -11.87 40.51
N TRP A 112 5.01 -10.95 40.39
CA TRP A 112 4.87 -9.78 39.52
C TRP A 112 4.72 -10.17 38.04
N THR A 113 5.38 -11.25 37.61
CA THR A 113 5.32 -11.76 36.24
C THR A 113 3.93 -12.31 35.94
N VAL A 114 3.36 -13.07 36.88
CA VAL A 114 1.99 -13.59 36.76
C VAL A 114 0.97 -12.45 36.72
N ARG A 115 1.11 -11.44 37.59
CA ARG A 115 0.25 -10.25 37.58
C ARG A 115 0.29 -9.49 36.25
N GLN A 116 1.49 -9.28 35.70
CA GLN A 116 1.68 -8.62 34.42
C GLN A 116 0.99 -9.40 33.28
N MET A 117 1.16 -10.72 33.24
CA MET A 117 0.52 -11.55 32.21
C MET A 117 -1.01 -11.52 32.29
N LEU A 118 -1.57 -11.51 33.50
CA LEU A 118 -3.01 -11.43 33.71
C LEU A 118 -3.59 -10.04 33.40
N ALA A 119 -2.82 -8.98 33.63
CA ALA A 119 -3.23 -7.61 33.35
C ALA A 119 -3.13 -7.24 31.86
N ALA A 120 -2.26 -7.92 31.10
CA ALA A 120 -2.05 -7.64 29.68
C ALA A 120 -3.35 -7.84 28.86
N PRO A 121 -3.77 -6.86 28.04
CA PRO A 121 -4.85 -7.05 27.08
C PRO A 121 -4.51 -8.12 26.03
N VAL A 122 -5.54 -8.80 25.52
CA VAL A 122 -5.40 -9.73 24.39
C VAL A 122 -5.08 -8.91 23.14
N TYR A 123 -4.09 -9.37 22.36
CA TYR A 123 -3.77 -8.77 21.07
C TYR A 123 -4.80 -9.18 20.03
N VAL A 124 -5.90 -8.42 19.94
CA VAL A 124 -7.01 -8.67 19.02
C VAL A 124 -7.32 -7.38 18.31
N ASP A 125 -7.62 -7.48 17.02
CA ASP A 125 -8.22 -6.37 16.31
C ASP A 125 -9.68 -6.18 16.72
N GLU A 126 -10.31 -5.09 16.26
CA GLU A 126 -11.74 -4.84 16.54
C GLU A 126 -12.68 -5.86 15.89
N THR A 127 -12.19 -6.75 15.00
CA THR A 127 -12.99 -7.81 14.36
C THR A 127 -13.04 -9.10 15.19
N GLY A 128 -12.15 -9.25 16.17
CA GLY A 128 -12.10 -10.43 17.02
C GLY A 128 -11.39 -11.64 16.40
N GLU A 129 -11.10 -11.59 15.09
CA GLU A 129 -10.66 -12.75 14.30
C GLU A 129 -9.15 -12.73 14.01
N ASN A 130 -8.56 -11.55 13.77
CA ASN A 130 -7.12 -11.44 13.52
C ASN A 130 -6.41 -10.83 14.72
N ALA A 131 -5.22 -11.36 15.01
CA ALA A 131 -4.36 -10.91 16.11
C ALA A 131 -3.77 -9.52 15.82
N GLY A 132 -4.59 -8.47 15.65
CA GLY A 132 -4.16 -7.08 15.43
C GLY A 132 -3.55 -6.77 14.05
N LEU A 133 -3.02 -7.77 13.34
CA LEU A 133 -2.22 -7.62 12.13
C LEU A 133 -2.92 -6.87 10.98
N PHE A 134 -4.25 -6.92 10.91
CA PHE A 134 -4.99 -6.17 9.90
C PHE A 134 -4.75 -4.67 10.02
N ASP A 135 -4.91 -4.13 11.22
CA ASP A 135 -4.78 -2.70 11.47
C ASP A 135 -3.30 -2.26 11.33
N ASP A 136 -2.35 -3.12 11.70
CA ASP A 136 -0.90 -2.90 11.50
C ASP A 136 -0.54 -2.80 10.00
N TYR A 137 -1.00 -3.77 9.18
CA TYR A 137 -0.76 -3.73 7.72
C TYR A 137 -1.46 -2.56 7.04
N LEU A 138 -2.67 -2.23 7.49
CA LEU A 138 -3.44 -1.10 6.97
C LEU A 138 -2.71 0.22 7.20
N GLU A 139 -2.07 0.38 8.36
CA GLU A 139 -1.24 1.55 8.68
C GLU A 139 -0.05 1.70 7.73
N ILE A 140 0.74 0.63 7.57
CA ILE A 140 1.89 0.61 6.65
C ILE A 140 1.44 0.86 5.20
N CYS A 141 0.32 0.26 4.79
CA CYS A 141 -0.23 0.41 3.45
C CYS A 141 -0.63 1.86 3.15
N PHE A 142 -1.28 2.55 4.09
CA PHE A 142 -1.64 3.96 3.88
C PHE A 142 -0.42 4.88 3.90
N GLN A 143 0.55 4.62 4.77
CA GLN A 143 1.80 5.36 4.77
C GLN A 143 2.55 5.21 3.44
N TYR A 144 2.63 4.00 2.91
CA TYR A 144 3.21 3.75 1.59
C TYR A 144 2.48 4.52 0.49
N GLY A 145 1.14 4.46 0.47
CA GLY A 145 0.36 5.17 -0.54
C GLY A 145 0.51 6.69 -0.48
N TYR A 146 0.60 7.30 0.71
CA TYR A 146 0.92 8.72 0.84
C TYR A 146 2.26 9.10 0.21
N VAL A 147 3.26 8.22 0.31
CA VAL A 147 4.58 8.43 -0.29
C VAL A 147 4.53 8.24 -1.80
N VAL A 148 4.00 7.11 -2.28
CA VAL A 148 4.11 6.77 -3.71
C VAL A 148 3.11 7.53 -4.57
N LEU A 149 1.85 7.69 -4.15
CA LEU A 149 0.82 8.33 -4.98
C LEU A 149 1.09 9.83 -5.18
N PHE A 150 1.66 10.51 -4.18
CA PHE A 150 1.84 11.96 -4.17
C PHE A 150 3.30 12.40 -4.17
N SER A 151 4.21 11.54 -4.64
CA SER A 151 5.66 11.78 -4.64
C SER A 151 6.04 13.04 -5.42
N ALA A 152 5.37 13.33 -6.54
CA ALA A 152 5.59 14.52 -7.36
C ALA A 152 5.22 15.82 -6.63
N ALA A 153 4.26 15.76 -5.68
CA ALA A 153 3.81 16.92 -4.92
C ALA A 153 4.62 17.15 -3.65
N TYR A 154 5.05 16.08 -2.97
CA TYR A 154 5.83 16.18 -1.75
C TYR A 154 6.89 15.07 -1.63
N PRO A 155 8.05 15.24 -2.27
CA PRO A 155 9.13 14.23 -2.25
C PRO A 155 9.64 13.92 -0.83
N LEU A 156 9.60 14.89 0.07
CA LEU A 156 10.08 14.74 1.45
C LEU A 156 9.20 13.78 2.29
N ALA A 157 8.02 13.40 1.79
CA ALA A 157 7.16 12.39 2.42
C ALA A 157 7.92 11.09 2.71
N ALA A 158 8.79 10.66 1.80
CA ALA A 158 9.56 9.43 1.93
C ALA A 158 10.51 9.48 3.14
N LEU A 159 11.13 10.63 3.42
CA LEU A 159 12.01 10.80 4.57
C LEU A 159 11.21 10.75 5.88
N PHE A 160 10.05 11.42 5.93
CA PHE A 160 9.15 11.34 7.10
C PHE A 160 8.68 9.91 7.35
N ALA A 161 8.27 9.20 6.30
CA ALA A 161 7.88 7.80 6.40
C ALA A 161 9.03 6.91 6.89
N PHE A 162 10.26 7.16 6.43
CA PHE A 162 11.44 6.41 6.89
C PHE A 162 11.70 6.61 8.38
N VAL A 163 11.68 7.87 8.86
CA VAL A 163 11.85 8.16 10.30
C VAL A 163 10.72 7.56 11.11
N ASN A 164 9.46 7.65 10.63
CA ASN A 164 8.33 7.00 11.30
C ASN A 164 8.57 5.50 11.45
N ASN A 165 8.95 4.81 10.36
CA ASN A 165 9.22 3.37 10.39
C ASN A 165 10.33 2.97 11.37
N LEU A 166 11.36 3.81 11.55
CA LEU A 166 12.43 3.53 12.53
C LEU A 166 11.91 3.53 13.97
N VAL A 167 11.02 4.46 14.29
CA VAL A 167 10.37 4.54 15.61
C VAL A 167 9.36 3.39 15.76
N GLU A 168 8.56 3.15 14.71
CA GLU A 168 7.48 2.18 14.72
C GLU A 168 7.97 0.76 14.97
N ILE A 169 9.07 0.34 14.32
CA ILE A 169 9.67 -1.00 14.55
C ILE A 169 9.99 -1.21 16.04
N ARG A 170 10.40 -0.17 16.76
CA ARG A 170 10.71 -0.26 18.19
C ARG A 170 9.44 -0.22 19.04
N ALA A 171 8.46 0.59 18.66
CA ALA A 171 7.17 0.69 19.33
C ALA A 171 6.38 -0.63 19.22
N ASP A 172 6.26 -1.19 18.01
CA ASP A 172 5.61 -2.49 17.76
C ASP A 172 6.27 -3.63 18.54
N ALA A 173 7.61 -3.66 18.54
CA ALA A 173 8.35 -4.66 19.32
C ALA A 173 8.05 -4.54 20.82
N PHE A 174 7.95 -3.32 21.34
CA PHE A 174 7.61 -3.09 22.74
C PHE A 174 6.15 -3.47 23.04
N LYS A 175 5.20 -3.12 22.17
CA LYS A 175 3.78 -3.53 22.27
C LYS A 175 3.67 -5.04 22.43
N VAL A 176 4.23 -5.80 21.49
CA VAL A 176 4.13 -7.27 21.45
C VAL A 176 4.89 -7.96 22.59
N CYS A 177 6.02 -7.40 23.03
CA CYS A 177 6.84 -8.03 24.08
C CYS A 177 6.40 -7.70 25.51
N LYS A 178 5.77 -6.54 25.75
CA LYS A 178 5.56 -6.02 27.11
C LYS A 178 4.12 -5.62 27.42
N LEU A 179 3.31 -5.26 26.42
CA LEU A 179 2.00 -4.67 26.66
C LEU A 179 0.84 -5.61 26.37
N VAL A 180 1.01 -6.61 25.52
CA VAL A 180 -0.08 -7.51 25.10
C VAL A 180 0.23 -8.97 25.43
N GLN A 181 -0.82 -9.78 25.53
CA GLN A 181 -0.68 -11.23 25.65
C GLN A 181 -0.09 -11.82 24.38
N ARG A 182 0.69 -12.90 24.54
CA ARG A 182 1.30 -13.61 23.41
C ARG A 182 0.21 -14.16 22.48
N PRO A 183 0.13 -13.71 21.21
CA PRO A 183 -0.81 -14.27 20.27
C PRO A 183 -0.40 -15.71 19.89
N PRO A 184 -1.36 -16.57 19.50
CA PRO A 184 -1.06 -17.91 19.01
C PRO A 184 -0.23 -17.83 17.72
N ALA A 185 0.80 -18.67 17.61
CA ALA A 185 1.64 -18.70 16.42
C ALA A 185 0.86 -19.27 15.23
N GLN A 186 0.76 -18.50 14.15
CA GLN A 186 0.16 -18.90 12.89
C GLN A 186 1.23 -19.04 11.82
N LYS A 187 1.16 -20.10 11.00
CA LYS A 187 2.07 -20.30 9.87
C LYS A 187 1.51 -19.54 8.66
N ALA A 188 2.26 -18.57 8.16
CA ALA A 188 1.97 -17.87 6.91
C ALA A 188 3.12 -18.07 5.93
N SER A 189 2.80 -18.35 4.66
CA SER A 189 3.80 -18.54 3.59
C SER A 189 4.14 -17.23 2.86
N SER A 190 3.27 -16.22 2.93
CA SER A 190 3.45 -14.91 2.30
C SER A 190 2.66 -13.84 3.05
N MET A 191 2.81 -12.59 2.61
CA MET A 191 2.03 -11.43 3.09
C MET A 191 0.53 -11.53 2.73
N GLY A 192 0.12 -12.48 1.89
CA GLY A 192 -1.24 -12.63 1.40
C GLY A 192 -1.65 -11.50 0.46
N VAL A 193 -2.94 -11.14 0.50
CA VAL A 193 -3.57 -10.11 -0.35
C VAL A 193 -2.93 -8.73 -0.25
N TRP A 194 -2.26 -8.42 0.86
CA TRP A 194 -1.56 -7.15 1.01
C TRP A 194 -0.52 -6.92 -0.08
N PHE A 195 0.17 -7.97 -0.53
CA PHE A 195 1.13 -7.85 -1.64
C PHE A 195 0.45 -7.38 -2.92
N ASP A 196 -0.71 -7.93 -3.26
CA ASP A 196 -1.50 -7.52 -4.43
C ASP A 196 -1.97 -6.06 -4.27
N ILE A 197 -2.36 -5.65 -3.06
CA ILE A 197 -2.72 -4.26 -2.75
C ILE A 197 -1.54 -3.31 -3.00
N PHE A 198 -0.34 -3.63 -2.51
CA PHE A 198 0.86 -2.83 -2.74
C PHE A 198 1.20 -2.72 -4.23
N GLN A 199 1.04 -3.81 -4.98
CA GLN A 199 1.24 -3.78 -6.44
C GLN A 199 0.23 -2.86 -7.12
N ILE A 200 -1.07 -3.03 -6.88
CA ILE A 200 -2.12 -2.19 -7.46
C ILE A 200 -1.85 -0.72 -7.16
N MET A 201 -1.52 -0.40 -5.91
CA MET A 201 -1.19 0.96 -5.50
C MET A 201 0.06 1.50 -6.21
N SER A 202 1.07 0.67 -6.46
CA SER A 202 2.26 1.03 -7.24
C SER A 202 1.88 1.38 -8.68
N TYR A 203 1.04 0.59 -9.33
CA TYR A 203 0.56 0.89 -10.69
C TYR A 203 -0.23 2.20 -10.74
N VAL A 204 -1.17 2.38 -9.80
CA VAL A 204 -1.96 3.62 -9.68
C VAL A 204 -1.07 4.83 -9.40
N SER A 205 0.04 4.65 -8.68
CA SER A 205 0.99 5.73 -8.38
C SER A 205 1.67 6.30 -9.62
N VAL A 206 2.04 5.45 -10.59
CA VAL A 206 2.64 5.92 -11.85
C VAL A 206 1.68 6.87 -12.57
N VAL A 207 0.42 6.45 -12.72
CA VAL A 207 -0.63 7.26 -13.37
C VAL A 207 -0.87 8.55 -12.59
N THR A 208 -1.02 8.46 -11.27
CA THR A 208 -1.28 9.61 -10.38
C THR A 208 -0.19 10.67 -10.50
N ASN A 209 1.09 10.27 -10.41
CA ASN A 209 2.20 11.22 -10.50
C ASN A 209 2.32 11.84 -11.90
N CYS A 210 2.09 11.06 -12.97
CA CYS A 210 2.08 11.60 -14.34
C CYS A 210 0.99 12.68 -14.50
N ILE A 211 -0.21 12.44 -13.97
CA ILE A 211 -1.30 13.41 -14.01
C ILE A 211 -0.96 14.66 -13.17
N ILE A 212 -0.42 14.50 -11.97
CA ILE A 212 -0.01 15.64 -11.12
C ILE A 212 1.02 16.51 -11.85
N ILE A 213 2.03 15.89 -12.46
CA ILE A 213 3.04 16.62 -13.23
C ILE A 213 2.40 17.35 -14.41
N ALA A 214 1.52 16.69 -15.17
CA ALA A 214 0.93 17.28 -16.38
C ALA A 214 -0.07 18.41 -16.09
N TYR A 215 -0.90 18.26 -15.05
CA TYR A 215 -2.06 19.11 -14.81
C TYR A 215 -1.91 20.09 -13.66
N THR A 216 -0.97 19.84 -12.75
CA THR A 216 -0.77 20.65 -11.55
C THR A 216 0.56 21.41 -11.59
N SER A 217 1.53 20.99 -12.42
CA SER A 217 2.80 21.71 -12.57
C SER A 217 2.69 22.83 -13.60
N ASP A 218 3.07 24.05 -13.21
CA ASP A 218 3.22 25.20 -14.12
C ASP A 218 4.37 25.03 -15.13
N GLN A 219 5.23 24.02 -14.92
CA GLN A 219 6.35 23.70 -15.82
C GLN A 219 5.89 23.47 -17.24
N LEU A 220 4.70 22.87 -17.42
CA LEU A 220 4.16 22.63 -18.74
C LEU A 220 3.42 23.83 -19.35
N ASP A 221 3.17 24.88 -18.59
CA ASP A 221 2.35 25.99 -19.03
C ASP A 221 3.17 27.16 -19.61
N ASN A 222 4.48 27.20 -19.34
CA ASN A 222 5.39 28.31 -19.67
C ASN A 222 6.41 28.01 -20.80
N GLU A 223 6.57 26.75 -21.21
CA GLU A 223 7.50 26.40 -22.30
C GLU A 223 6.85 26.62 -23.69
N PRO A 224 7.52 27.30 -24.64
CA PRO A 224 7.06 27.35 -26.03
C PRO A 224 7.21 25.97 -26.66
N TRP A 225 6.15 25.17 -26.59
CA TRP A 225 6.11 23.79 -27.06
C TRP A 225 6.37 23.65 -28.57
N ASN A 226 7.62 23.35 -28.92
CA ASN A 226 7.99 22.89 -30.24
C ASN A 226 7.61 21.40 -30.37
N PHE A 227 6.57 21.09 -31.15
CA PHE A 227 6.17 19.71 -31.50
C PHE A 227 7.34 18.85 -31.99
N SER A 228 8.33 19.47 -32.64
CA SER A 228 9.55 18.81 -33.09
C SER A 228 10.38 18.22 -31.94
N ALA A 229 10.42 18.87 -30.76
CA ALA A 229 11.14 18.39 -29.59
C ALA A 229 10.46 17.17 -28.95
N VAL A 230 9.13 17.15 -28.87
CA VAL A 230 8.35 16.00 -28.34
C VAL A 230 8.48 14.78 -29.26
N ILE A 231 8.45 14.98 -30.57
CA ILE A 231 8.68 13.91 -31.57
C ILE A 231 10.15 13.46 -31.58
N SER A 232 11.10 14.31 -31.16
CA SER A 232 12.50 13.91 -30.99
C SER A 232 12.77 13.09 -29.73
N PHE A 233 11.89 13.19 -28.72
CA PHE A 233 11.91 12.33 -27.53
C PHE A 233 11.30 10.95 -27.78
N ALA A 234 10.53 10.77 -28.86
CA ALA A 234 10.20 9.43 -29.35
C ALA A 234 11.50 8.77 -29.85
N PRO A 235 11.81 7.53 -29.40
CA PRO A 235 13.13 6.95 -29.59
C PRO A 235 13.45 6.83 -31.09
N GLN A 236 14.36 7.68 -31.59
CA GLN A 236 14.86 7.65 -32.97
C GLN A 236 15.93 6.57 -33.21
N THR A 237 16.04 5.55 -32.35
CA THR A 237 16.98 4.45 -32.55
C THR A 237 16.33 3.34 -33.38
N ARG A 238 16.78 3.18 -34.63
CA ARG A 238 16.41 2.07 -35.55
C ARG A 238 16.54 0.65 -34.95
N SER A 239 17.26 0.50 -33.83
CA SER A 239 17.47 -0.79 -33.14
C SER A 239 16.32 -1.21 -32.21
N LEU A 240 15.36 -0.32 -31.91
CA LEU A 240 14.22 -0.61 -31.01
C LEU A 240 12.90 -0.82 -31.77
N THR A 241 12.95 -1.08 -33.08
CA THR A 241 11.77 -1.23 -33.95
C THR A 241 10.89 -2.45 -33.61
N LEU A 242 11.45 -3.47 -32.95
CA LEU A 242 10.66 -4.58 -32.41
C LEU A 242 9.88 -4.17 -31.15
N LEU A 243 10.46 -3.30 -30.31
CA LEU A 243 9.77 -2.72 -29.16
C LEU A 243 8.76 -1.65 -29.60
N SER A 244 9.00 -0.92 -30.69
CA SER A 244 8.03 0.09 -31.17
C SER A 244 6.68 -0.49 -31.61
N HIS A 245 6.64 -1.74 -32.07
CA HIS A 245 5.39 -2.45 -32.41
C HIS A 245 4.65 -2.99 -31.17
N MET A 246 5.36 -3.34 -30.09
CA MET A 246 4.74 -3.70 -28.80
C MET A 246 4.27 -2.45 -28.01
N TRP A 247 4.85 -1.27 -28.29
CA TRP A 247 4.72 -0.05 -27.46
C TRP A 247 3.98 1.08 -28.15
N GLY A 248 3.15 0.78 -29.15
CA GLY A 248 2.16 1.72 -29.69
C GLY A 248 2.73 3.03 -30.26
N VAL A 249 4.01 3.14 -30.61
CA VAL A 249 4.59 4.44 -31.02
C VAL A 249 3.91 5.02 -32.29
N GLU A 250 3.23 4.17 -33.06
CA GLU A 250 2.32 4.51 -34.16
C GLU A 250 1.17 5.46 -33.74
N TRP A 251 0.57 5.28 -32.56
CA TRP A 251 -0.56 6.10 -32.09
C TRP A 251 -0.09 7.51 -31.68
N LEU A 252 1.13 7.64 -31.13
CA LEU A 252 1.76 8.93 -30.82
C LEU A 252 2.04 9.75 -32.08
N LYS A 253 2.54 9.11 -33.15
CA LYS A 253 2.68 9.76 -34.47
C LYS A 253 1.32 10.22 -35.01
N LYS A 254 0.31 9.36 -34.95
CA LYS A 254 -1.05 9.66 -35.42
C LYS A 254 -1.72 10.79 -34.63
N LEU A 255 -1.45 10.91 -33.33
CA LEU A 255 -1.90 12.02 -32.49
C LEU A 255 -1.09 13.31 -32.68
N GLY A 256 0.22 13.19 -32.94
CA GLY A 256 1.06 14.31 -33.39
C GLY A 256 0.53 14.90 -34.69
N GLU A 257 0.10 14.07 -35.64
CA GLU A 257 -0.57 14.50 -36.87
C GLU A 257 -1.95 15.13 -36.63
N LEU A 258 -2.72 14.59 -35.68
CA LEU A 258 -4.03 15.13 -35.30
C LEU A 258 -3.92 16.52 -34.63
N SER A 259 -2.90 16.72 -33.81
CA SER A 259 -2.63 17.99 -33.12
C SER A 259 -1.89 19.02 -33.97
N SER A 260 -1.12 18.59 -34.99
CA SER A 260 -0.34 19.49 -35.85
C SER A 260 -1.09 20.05 -37.07
N GLY A 261 -2.31 19.60 -37.41
CA GLY A 261 -3.00 20.25 -38.54
C GLY A 261 -4.20 19.59 -39.22
N ARG A 262 -5.12 18.91 -38.52
CA ARG A 262 -6.37 18.45 -39.18
C ARG A 262 -7.69 18.70 -38.44
N ILE A 263 -7.69 19.49 -37.36
CA ILE A 263 -8.90 20.10 -36.78
C ILE A 263 -9.10 21.50 -37.38
N ALA A 264 -9.01 21.62 -38.71
CA ALA A 264 -9.33 22.85 -39.44
C ALA A 264 -10.68 22.74 -40.20
N ARG A 265 -11.40 21.62 -40.05
CA ARG A 265 -12.71 21.39 -40.69
C ARG A 265 -13.66 20.64 -39.76
N LEU A 266 -13.97 21.21 -38.60
CA LEU A 266 -15.32 21.07 -38.05
C LEU A 266 -16.09 22.34 -38.38
N PRO A 267 -17.35 22.24 -38.86
CA PRO A 267 -18.10 23.41 -39.27
C PRO A 267 -18.40 24.29 -38.04
N THR A 268 -17.81 25.47 -38.03
CA THR A 268 -18.24 26.71 -37.36
C THR A 268 -19.33 26.57 -36.29
N LEU A 269 -18.93 26.54 -35.02
CA LEU A 269 -19.68 27.28 -34.01
C LEU A 269 -19.21 28.73 -34.12
N LYS A 270 -19.99 29.51 -34.88
CA LYS A 270 -19.79 30.95 -35.07
C LYS A 270 -20.15 31.64 -33.75
N GLY A 271 -19.13 32.02 -32.98
CA GLY A 271 -19.26 32.81 -31.75
C GLY A 271 -18.03 33.68 -31.57
N ASP A 272 -18.26 34.98 -31.38
CA ASP A 272 -17.32 36.09 -31.16
C ASP A 272 -15.93 35.68 -30.67
N GLY A 273 -14.86 36.12 -31.36
CA GLY A 273 -13.52 36.41 -30.81
C GLY A 273 -12.80 35.37 -29.91
N THR A 274 -13.38 34.19 -29.70
CA THR A 274 -13.04 33.22 -28.64
C THR A 274 -12.60 31.86 -29.21
N GLY A 275 -12.73 31.67 -30.54
CA GLY A 275 -12.38 30.43 -31.22
C GLY A 275 -10.89 30.10 -31.19
N GLU A 276 -9.99 31.09 -31.27
CA GLU A 276 -8.54 30.87 -31.17
C GLU A 276 -8.12 30.45 -29.75
N VAL A 277 -8.75 31.02 -28.73
CA VAL A 277 -8.53 30.66 -27.31
C VAL A 277 -8.99 29.22 -27.05
N GLY A 278 -10.09 28.79 -27.67
CA GLY A 278 -10.57 27.41 -27.58
C GLY A 278 -9.64 26.39 -28.26
N MET A 279 -9.08 26.75 -29.43
CA MET A 279 -8.22 25.85 -30.20
C MET A 279 -6.83 25.69 -29.56
N GLU A 280 -6.27 26.78 -29.01
CA GLU A 280 -5.02 26.71 -28.25
C GLU A 280 -5.18 25.96 -26.93
N GLY A 281 -6.33 26.11 -26.25
CA GLY A 281 -6.70 25.30 -25.08
C GLY A 281 -6.79 23.80 -25.40
N CYS A 282 -7.43 23.44 -26.53
CA CYS A 282 -7.51 22.05 -26.99
C CYS A 282 -6.11 21.47 -27.32
N ARG A 283 -5.25 22.27 -27.95
CA ARG A 283 -3.86 21.88 -28.25
C ARG A 283 -3.05 21.63 -26.97
N ARG A 284 -3.13 22.55 -26.00
CA ARG A 284 -2.48 22.42 -24.68
C ARG A 284 -2.96 21.17 -23.94
N GLN A 285 -4.26 20.88 -23.95
CA GLN A 285 -4.82 19.69 -23.32
C GLN A 285 -4.35 18.40 -23.98
N THR A 286 -4.33 18.38 -25.32
CA THR A 286 -3.86 17.22 -26.09
C THR A 286 -2.38 16.95 -25.81
N MET A 287 -1.56 17.99 -25.68
CA MET A 287 -0.15 17.85 -25.29
C MET A 287 0.02 17.32 -23.87
N LYS A 288 -0.71 17.86 -22.89
CA LYS A 288 -0.67 17.37 -21.50
C LYS A 288 -1.00 15.87 -21.44
N LEU A 289 -2.04 15.43 -22.17
CA LEU A 289 -2.38 14.01 -22.29
C LEU A 289 -1.27 13.18 -22.95
N MET A 290 -0.66 13.66 -24.03
CA MET A 290 0.45 12.96 -24.68
C MET A 290 1.65 12.77 -23.72
N VAL A 291 1.98 13.77 -22.92
CA VAL A 291 3.05 13.67 -21.91
C VAL A 291 2.69 12.63 -20.83
N VAL A 292 1.45 12.63 -20.33
CA VAL A 292 0.99 11.63 -19.36
C VAL A 292 1.16 10.23 -19.92
N PHE A 293 0.57 9.95 -21.08
CA PHE A 293 0.64 8.62 -21.67
C PHE A 293 2.07 8.23 -22.04
N GLY A 294 2.87 9.15 -22.58
CA GLY A 294 4.26 8.88 -22.93
C GLY A 294 5.11 8.51 -21.72
N LEU A 295 5.02 9.29 -20.63
CA LEU A 295 5.72 8.99 -19.38
C LEU A 295 5.23 7.70 -18.73
N GLU A 296 3.91 7.48 -18.69
CA GLU A 296 3.29 6.29 -18.12
C GLU A 296 3.80 5.01 -18.82
N HIS A 297 3.76 4.96 -20.15
CA HIS A 297 4.22 3.79 -20.91
C HIS A 297 5.74 3.58 -20.77
N MET A 298 6.53 4.66 -20.74
CA MET A 298 7.97 4.58 -20.50
C MET A 298 8.26 3.96 -19.13
N LEU A 299 7.54 4.38 -18.08
CA LEU A 299 7.73 3.92 -16.71
C LEU A 299 7.28 2.47 -16.52
N PHE A 300 6.13 2.07 -17.08
CA PHE A 300 5.71 0.66 -17.06
C PHE A 300 6.64 -0.24 -17.86
N GLY A 301 7.16 0.28 -18.96
CA GLY A 301 8.21 -0.32 -19.73
C GLY A 301 9.49 -0.59 -18.93
N LEU A 302 9.98 0.44 -18.24
CA LEU A 302 11.14 0.34 -17.37
C LEU A 302 10.89 -0.63 -16.22
N LYS A 303 9.70 -0.60 -15.59
CA LYS A 303 9.29 -1.58 -14.57
C LYS A 303 9.44 -3.01 -15.10
N THR A 304 8.88 -3.29 -16.27
CA THR A 304 8.91 -4.63 -16.88
C THR A 304 10.34 -5.06 -17.19
N LEU A 305 11.19 -4.13 -17.66
CA LEU A 305 12.60 -4.39 -17.88
C LEU A 305 13.35 -4.70 -16.58
N ILE A 306 13.08 -3.97 -15.51
CA ILE A 306 13.68 -4.21 -14.18
C ILE A 306 13.27 -5.59 -13.67
N GLU A 307 12.00 -5.97 -13.81
CA GLU A 307 11.50 -7.30 -13.42
C GLU A 307 12.12 -8.42 -14.25
N LEU A 308 12.41 -8.18 -15.53
CA LEU A 308 13.13 -9.13 -16.38
C LEU A 308 14.60 -9.29 -15.96
N LEU A 309 15.23 -8.21 -15.47
CA LEU A 309 16.64 -8.19 -15.07
C LEU A 309 16.87 -8.75 -13.66
N LEU A 310 15.89 -8.62 -12.76
CA LEU A 310 15.98 -9.07 -11.37
C LEU A 310 15.26 -10.42 -11.19
N PRO A 311 16.00 -11.53 -10.96
CA PRO A 311 15.36 -12.81 -10.70
C PRO A 311 14.56 -12.78 -9.38
N GLU A 312 13.32 -13.24 -9.41
CA GLU A 312 12.38 -13.24 -8.26
C GLU A 312 12.85 -14.08 -7.07
N THR A 313 13.79 -15.01 -7.27
CA THR A 313 14.31 -15.86 -6.20
C THR A 313 15.82 -15.75 -6.11
N GLU A 314 16.30 -15.56 -4.88
CA GLU A 314 17.73 -15.70 -4.60
C GLU A 314 18.18 -17.11 -4.99
N VAL A 315 19.24 -17.18 -5.80
CA VAL A 315 19.84 -18.44 -6.29
C VAL A 315 20.11 -19.42 -5.14
N GLN A 316 20.44 -18.92 -3.95
CA GLN A 316 20.71 -19.73 -2.76
C GLN A 316 19.47 -20.46 -2.23
N VAL A 317 18.30 -19.82 -2.24
CA VAL A 317 17.03 -20.45 -1.82
C VAL A 317 16.64 -21.55 -2.80
N PHE A 318 16.83 -21.29 -4.10
CA PHE A 318 16.58 -22.27 -5.15
C PHE A 318 17.48 -23.51 -5.00
N GLN A 319 18.78 -23.29 -4.77
CA GLN A 319 19.74 -24.38 -4.50
C GLN A 319 19.40 -25.16 -3.23
N GLY A 320 18.95 -24.49 -2.17
CA GLY A 320 18.49 -25.14 -0.94
C GLY A 320 17.27 -26.04 -1.15
N ARG A 321 16.26 -25.55 -1.88
CA ARG A 321 15.06 -26.35 -2.23
C ARG A 321 15.41 -27.51 -3.16
N ALA A 322 16.30 -27.32 -4.12
CA ALA A 322 16.75 -28.38 -5.02
C ALA A 322 17.45 -29.51 -4.24
N LYS A 323 18.38 -29.16 -3.34
CA LYS A 323 19.05 -30.14 -2.46
C LYS A 323 18.07 -30.91 -1.57
N GLN A 324 17.09 -30.22 -0.98
CA GLN A 324 16.03 -30.89 -0.20
C GLN A 324 15.20 -31.83 -1.08
N GLY A 325 14.83 -31.40 -2.29
CA GLY A 325 14.09 -32.22 -3.24
C GLY A 325 14.85 -33.49 -3.65
N ASP A 326 16.15 -33.38 -3.93
CA ASP A 326 17.00 -34.51 -4.28
C ASP A 326 17.19 -35.47 -3.10
N THR A 327 17.35 -34.94 -1.89
CA THR A 327 17.45 -35.75 -0.67
C THR A 327 16.15 -36.53 -0.42
N LEU A 328 14.99 -35.87 -0.61
CA LEU A 328 13.67 -36.50 -0.52
C LEU A 328 13.52 -37.61 -1.57
N ARG A 329 13.90 -37.35 -2.82
CA ARG A 329 13.86 -38.38 -3.89
C ARG A 329 14.76 -39.57 -3.59
N GLN A 330 15.97 -39.33 -3.08
CA GLN A 330 16.88 -40.40 -2.67
C GLN A 330 16.31 -41.21 -1.51
N PHE A 331 15.74 -40.55 -0.51
CA PHE A 331 15.06 -41.20 0.61
C PHE A 331 13.88 -42.05 0.14
N THR A 332 12.98 -41.50 -0.69
CA THR A 332 11.85 -42.24 -1.25
C THR A 332 12.31 -43.42 -2.09
N SER A 333 13.35 -43.26 -2.91
CA SER A 333 13.93 -44.37 -3.68
C SER A 333 14.53 -45.45 -2.79
N HIS A 334 15.11 -45.09 -1.64
CA HIS A 334 15.70 -46.05 -0.71
C HIS A 334 14.62 -46.83 0.04
N VAL A 335 13.57 -46.14 0.50
CA VAL A 335 12.38 -46.75 1.10
C VAL A 335 11.70 -47.70 0.12
N MET A 336 11.48 -47.29 -1.13
CA MET A 336 10.84 -48.14 -2.15
C MET A 336 11.68 -49.36 -2.54
N ARG A 337 13.02 -49.29 -2.43
CA ARG A 337 13.90 -50.46 -2.63
C ARG A 337 13.95 -51.40 -1.43
N GLY A 338 13.75 -50.90 -0.21
CA GLY A 338 13.70 -51.70 1.03
C GLY A 338 12.34 -52.36 1.30
N VAL A 339 11.30 -52.02 0.54
CA VAL A 339 9.93 -52.56 0.64
C VAL A 339 9.63 -53.58 -0.49
N ALA A 340 10.62 -53.93 -1.32
CA ALA A 340 10.49 -55.03 -2.26
C ALA A 340 10.53 -56.37 -1.49
N PRO A 341 9.50 -57.24 -1.61
CA PRO A 341 9.41 -58.51 -0.89
C PRO A 341 10.48 -59.53 -1.30
#